data_AF-A0A0N4T664-F1
#
_entry.id   AF-A0A0N4T664-F1
#
_cell.length_a   1.000
_cell.length_b   1.000
_cell.length_c   1.000
_cell.angle_alpha   90.00
_cell.angle_beta   90.00
_cell.angle_gamma   90.00
#
_symmetry.space_group_name_H-M   'P 1'
#
loop_
_entity.id
_entity.type
_entity.pdbx_description
1 polymer ?
#
loop_
_entity_poly.entity_id
_entity_poly.type
_entity_poly.pdbx_seq_one_letter_code
_entity_poly.pdbx_strand_id
1 'polypeptide(L)' 'MISESLYIEMMKNCSKWNSRVETERKGRYTVLDPQTGIAQHPSHHAIYELSNRYPPSNPSQ' A
#
# COMPACT_ATOMS: atom_id res chain seq x y z
N MET A 1 11.56 -9.42 -29.56
CA MET A 1 10.25 -9.47 -28.87
C MET A 1 10.32 -10.57 -27.83
N ILE A 2 9.80 -10.33 -26.63
CA ILE A 2 9.65 -11.37 -25.60
C ILE A 2 8.60 -12.37 -26.10
N SER A 3 8.86 -13.67 -25.95
CA SER A 3 7.86 -14.69 -26.28
C SER A 3 6.71 -14.66 -25.27
N GLU A 4 5.51 -15.03 -25.69
CA GLU A 4 4.34 -15.10 -24.81
C GLU A 4 4.58 -16.02 -23.60
N SER A 5 5.27 -17.14 -23.82
CA SER A 5 5.66 -18.07 -22.75
C SER A 5 6.52 -17.40 -21.68
N LEU A 6 7.53 -16.62 -22.10
CA LEU A 6 8.43 -15.90 -21.19
C LEU A 6 7.67 -14.78 -20.45
N TYR A 7 6.77 -14.07 -21.13
CA TYR A 7 5.93 -13.06 -20.50
C TYR A 7 5.04 -13.67 -19.39
N ILE A 8 4.40 -14.81 -19.65
CA ILE A 8 3.56 -15.51 -18.66
C ILE A 8 4.40 -15.91 -17.44
N GLU A 9 5.61 -16.42 -17.63
CA GLU A 9 6.51 -16.76 -16.52
C GLU A 9 6.90 -15.53 -15.69
N MET A 10 7.21 -14.41 -16.34
CA MET A 10 7.50 -13.14 -15.66
C MET A 10 6.32 -12.68 -14.81
N MET A 11 5.09 -12.73 -15.34
CA MET A 11 3.88 -12.36 -14.61
C MET A 11 3.61 -13.26 -13.41
N LYS A 12 3.83 -14.58 -13.56
CA LYS A 12 3.73 -15.54 -12.45
C LYS A 12 4.76 -15.24 -11.36
N ASN A 13 5.98 -14.90 -11.73
CA ASN A 13 7.03 -14.55 -10.77
C ASN A 13 6.73 -13.24 -10.04
N CYS A 14 6.20 -12.24 -10.75
CA CYS A 14 5.72 -10.99 -10.15
C CYS A 14 4.60 -11.25 -9.13
N SER A 15 3.60 -12.06 -9.50
CA SER A 15 2.51 -12.45 -8.62
C SER A 15 3.01 -13.17 -7.36
N LYS A 16 3.93 -14.14 -7.50
CA LYS A 16 4.55 -14.83 -6.36
C LYS A 16 5.31 -13.87 -5.45
N TRP A 17 6.06 -12.93 -6.01
CA TRP A 17 6.77 -11.93 -5.23
C TRP A 17 5.80 -11.04 -4.46
N ASN A 18 4.72 -10.60 -5.11
CA ASN A 18 3.69 -9.78 -4.48
C ASN A 18 3.03 -10.48 -3.28
N SER A 19 2.65 -11.75 -3.43
CA SER A 19 2.07 -12.54 -2.33
C SER A 19 3.03 -12.70 -1.14
N ARG A 20 4.33 -12.88 -1.40
CA ARG A 20 5.34 -12.97 -0.33
C ARG A 20 5.45 -11.64 0.43
N VAL A 21 5.55 -10.53 -0.28
CA VAL A 21 5.65 -9.19 0.34
C VAL A 21 4.41 -8.86 1.14
N GLU A 22 3.22 -9.17 0.63
CA GLU A 22 1.97 -8.98 1.35
C GLU A 22 1.93 -9.78 2.67
N THR A 23 2.40 -11.03 2.63
CA THR A 23 2.47 -11.90 3.81
C THR A 23 3.43 -11.33 4.85
N GLU A 24 4.62 -10.90 4.44
CA GLU A 24 5.60 -10.26 5.32
C GLU A 24 5.04 -8.96 5.94
N ARG A 25 4.32 -8.16 5.14
CA ARG A 25 3.70 -6.92 5.61
C ARG A 25 2.66 -7.20 6.69
N LYS A 26 1.79 -8.19 6.49
CA LYS A 26 0.77 -8.62 7.46
C LYS A 26 1.39 -9.16 8.76
N GLY A 27 2.55 -9.80 8.69
CA GLY A 27 3.26 -10.29 9.87
C GLY A 27 3.89 -9.19 10.74
N ARG A 28 4.15 -7.99 10.18
CA ARG A 28 4.78 -6.84 10.86
C ARG A 28 3.80 -5.72 11.22
N TYR A 29 2.51 -6.04 11.34
CA TYR A 29 1.40 -5.12 11.60
C TYR A 29 1.29 -4.89 13.13
N THR A 30 2.24 -4.22 13.78
CA THR A 30 2.43 -2.77 13.81
C THR A 30 3.91 -2.38 13.83
N VAL A 31 4.24 -1.18 13.35
CA VAL A 31 5.61 -0.65 13.39
C VAL A 31 5.73 0.28 14.60
N LEU A 32 6.55 -0.08 15.57
CA LEU A 32 6.83 0.79 16.71
C LEU A 32 7.78 1.91 16.27
N ASP A 33 7.29 3.14 16.30
CA ASP A 33 8.09 4.32 15.99
C ASP A 33 8.94 4.70 17.22
N PRO A 34 10.29 4.64 17.12
CA PRO A 34 11.16 4.94 18.26
C PRO A 34 11.17 6.42 18.67
N GLN A 35 10.74 7.34 17.80
CA GLN A 35 10.75 8.77 18.10
C GLN A 35 9.50 9.20 18.87
N THR A 36 8.35 8.62 18.54
CA THR A 36 7.06 8.96 19.16
C THR A 36 6.59 7.94 20.19
N GLY A 37 7.17 6.74 20.20
CA GLY A 37 6.74 5.61 21.03
C GLY A 37 5.40 5.01 20.59
N ILE A 38 4.86 5.42 19.45
CA ILE A 38 3.55 4.98 18.95
C ILE A 38 3.72 3.75 18.05
N ALA A 39 2.88 2.74 18.26
CA ALA A 39 2.74 1.63 17.34
C ALA A 39 1.90 2.08 16.12
N GLN A 40 2.58 2.43 15.04
CA GLN A 40 1.94 2.87 13.80
C GLN A 40 1.27 1.70 13.07
N HIS A 41 0.09 1.98 12.53
CA HIS A 41 -0.67 1.09 11.66
C HIS A 41 -1.02 1.82 10.36
N PRO A 42 -1.36 1.09 9.28
CA PRO A 42 -1.87 1.74 8.07
C PRO A 42 -3.08 2.61 8.40
N SER A 43 -3.03 3.86 7.95
CA SER A 43 -4.07 4.87 8.20
C SER A 43 -4.74 5.22 6.89
N HIS A 44 -6.07 5.26 6.91
CA HIS A 44 -6.88 5.77 5.81
C HIS A 44 -6.87 7.31 5.72
N HIS A 45 -6.25 7.99 6.70
CA HIS A 45 -6.28 9.44 6.84
C HIS A 45 -4.90 10.08 6.63
N ALA A 46 -3.85 9.29 6.44
CA ALA A 46 -2.48 9.82 6.32
C ALA A 46 -2.20 10.41 4.93
N ILE A 47 -2.87 9.93 3.89
CA ILE A 47 -2.64 10.34 2.49
C ILE A 47 -3.99 10.55 1.83
N TYR A 48 -4.23 11.77 1.35
CA TYR A 48 -5.38 12.11 0.51
C TYR A 48 -4.89 12.50 -0.87
N GLU A 49 -5.47 11.89 -1.90
CA GLU A 49 -5.29 12.35 -3.28
C GLU A 49 -6.20 13.54 -3.56
N LEU A 50 -5.81 14.40 -4.52
CA LEU A 50 -6.63 15.54 -4.95
C LEU A 50 -8.02 15.10 -5.45
N SER A 51 -8.12 13.90 -6.03
CA SER A 51 -9.36 13.25 -6.46
C SER A 51 -10.32 12.97 -5.29
N ASN A 52 -9.80 12.78 -4.08
CA ASN A 52 -10.59 12.48 -2.88
C ASN A 52 -11.04 13.76 -2.15
N ARG A 53 -10.76 14.94 -2.71
CA ARG A 53 -11.14 16.22 -2.11
C ARG A 53 -12.61 16.48 -2.38
N TYR A 54 -13.43 16.36 -1.34
CA TYR A 54 -14.83 16.76 -1.40
C TYR A 54 -14.97 18.29 -1.34
N PRO A 55 -16.00 18.85 -1.96
CA PRO A 55 -16.38 20.24 -1.71
C PRO A 55 -16.68 20.42 -0.21
N PRO A 56 -16.42 21.61 0.34
CA PRO A 56 -16.69 21.88 1.75
C PRO A 56 -18.18 21.68 2.03
N SER A 57 -18.50 20.95 3.10
CA SER A 57 -19.88 20.74 3.53
C SER A 57 -20.46 21.98 4.19
N ASN A 58 -19.61 22.88 4.68
CA ASN A 58 -19.98 24.09 5.39
C ASN A 58 -19.36 25.33 4.71
N PRO A 59 -20.01 26.51 4.75
CA PRO A 59 -19.53 27.71 4.06
C PRO A 59 -18.15 28.23 4.51
N SER A 60 -17.67 27.79 5.67
CA SER A 60 -16.40 28.22 6.28
C SER A 60 -15.28 27.18 6.22
N GLN A 61 -15.50 26.05 5.53
CA GLN A 61 -14.50 25.00 5.30
C GLN A 61 -13.72 25.18 4.00
#